data_AF-A0A1Z3U9X1-F1
#
_entry.id   AF-A0A1Z3U9X1-F1
#
_cell.length_a   1.000
_cell.length_b   1.000
_cell.length_c   1.000
_cell.angle_alpha   90.00
_cell.angle_beta   90.00
_cell.angle_gamma   90.00
#
_symmetry.space_group_name_H-M   'P 1'
#
loop_
_entity.id
_entity.type
_entity.pdbx_description
1 polymer ?
#
loop_
_entity_poly.entity_id
_entity_poly.type
_entity_poly.pdbx_seq_one_letter_code
_entity_poly.pdbx_strand_id
1 'polypeptide(L)'
;MRKIHLWISLIVGVLVWGAYFAHFVQGLRDGDLGDLIWWFVAALVVAAVAEAAATGLIARLFRRRARVLDEGPTLQAALKAGHVALMLLVGLVLISALILALSSVFGWTLDLSGARGQVIAANLLLGMVVVVELARAALTLALMPRR
;
A
#
# COMPACT_ATOMS: atom_id res chain seq x y z
N MET A 1 -10.76 -3.69 19.17
CA MET A 1 -10.69 -4.80 18.18
C MET A 1 -10.24 -4.32 16.81
N ARG A 2 -10.90 -3.32 16.22
CA ARG A 2 -10.49 -2.67 14.97
C ARG A 2 -9.05 -2.12 14.99
N LYS A 3 -8.62 -1.53 16.12
CA LYS A 3 -7.25 -1.05 16.33
C LYS A 3 -6.19 -2.16 16.18
N ILE A 4 -6.42 -3.35 16.73
CA ILE A 4 -5.47 -4.48 16.65
C ILE A 4 -5.38 -5.00 15.21
N HIS A 5 -6.52 -5.16 14.55
CA HIS A 5 -6.55 -5.57 13.14
C HIS A 5 -5.81 -4.58 12.23
N LEU A 6 -6.05 -3.28 12.41
CA LEU A 6 -5.35 -2.22 11.68
C LEU A 6 -3.84 -2.23 11.95
N TRP A 7 -3.40 -2.49 13.19
CA TRP A 7 -1.98 -2.67 13.50
C TRP A 7 -1.39 -3.89 12.80
N ILE A 8 -2.10 -5.03 12.79
CA ILE A 8 -1.65 -6.24 12.10
C ILE A 8 -1.53 -5.98 10.60
N SER A 9 -2.57 -5.42 9.97
CA SER A 9 -2.56 -5.09 8.55
C SER A 9 -1.45 -4.08 8.21
N LEU A 10 -1.24 -3.06 9.06
CA LEU A 10 -0.14 -2.11 8.89
C LEU A 10 1.24 -2.79 8.97
N ILE A 11 1.48 -3.63 9.99
CA ILE A 11 2.76 -4.33 10.17
C ILE A 11 3.00 -5.32 9.02
N VAL A 12 1.99 -6.12 8.66
CA VAL A 12 2.07 -7.06 7.54
C VAL A 12 2.36 -6.31 6.25
N GLY A 13 1.65 -5.20 5.99
CA GLY A 13 1.87 -4.36 4.83
C GLY A 13 3.31 -3.82 4.77
N VAL A 14 3.82 -3.26 5.88
CA VAL A 14 5.20 -2.76 5.95
C VAL A 14 6.22 -3.88 5.71
N LEU A 15 6.04 -5.05 6.32
CA LEU A 15 6.99 -6.15 6.21
C LEU A 15 7.00 -6.76 4.80
N VAL A 16 5.82 -7.10 4.27
CA VAL A 16 5.69 -7.77 2.97
C VAL A 16 6.12 -6.83 1.85
N TRP A 17 5.57 -5.62 1.80
CA TRP A 17 5.92 -4.67 0.75
C TRP A 17 7.32 -4.10 0.95
N GLY A 18 7.77 -3.91 2.19
CA GLY A 18 9.14 -3.49 2.47
C GLY A 18 10.17 -4.51 1.98
N ALA A 19 9.95 -5.80 2.23
CA ALA A 19 10.82 -6.85 1.71
C ALA A 19 10.81 -6.90 0.18
N TYR A 20 9.63 -6.83 -0.44
CA TYR A 20 9.49 -6.78 -1.90
C TYR A 20 10.23 -5.58 -2.51
N PHE A 21 10.01 -4.37 -1.99
CA PHE A 21 10.64 -3.16 -2.51
C PHE A 21 12.15 -3.12 -2.23
N ALA A 22 12.62 -3.70 -1.12
CA ALA A 22 14.05 -3.87 -0.89
C ALA A 22 14.68 -4.75 -1.97
N HIS A 23 14.05 -5.87 -2.33
CA HIS A 23 14.51 -6.74 -3.41
C HIS A 23 14.44 -6.06 -4.78
N PHE A 24 13.37 -5.30 -5.07
CA PHE A 24 13.26 -4.48 -6.28
C PHE A 24 14.39 -3.46 -6.41
N VAL A 25 14.72 -2.75 -5.32
CA VAL A 25 15.82 -1.77 -5.31
C VAL A 25 17.18 -2.44 -5.49
N GLN A 26 17.37 -3.64 -4.91
CA GLN A 26 18.57 -4.45 -5.15
C GLN A 26 18.68 -4.85 -6.62
N GLY A 27 17.63 -5.44 -7.19
CA GLY A 27 17.61 -5.82 -8.61
C GLY A 27 17.83 -4.63 -9.56
N LEU A 28 17.33 -3.44 -9.22
CA LEU A 28 17.61 -2.22 -9.99
C LEU A 28 19.09 -1.83 -9.97
N ARG A 29 19.79 -2.02 -8.84
CA ARG A 29 21.21 -1.73 -8.69
C ARG A 29 22.07 -2.78 -9.38
N ASP A 30 21.66 -4.04 -9.30
CA ASP A 30 22.37 -5.18 -9.87
C ASP A 30 22.10 -5.34 -11.38
N GLY A 31 21.09 -4.63 -11.90
CA GLY A 31 20.69 -4.68 -13.31
C GLY A 31 19.90 -5.94 -13.68
N ASP A 32 19.47 -6.72 -12.68
CA ASP A 32 18.73 -7.96 -12.85
C ASP A 32 17.34 -7.84 -12.21
N LEU A 33 16.31 -7.98 -13.05
CA LEU A 33 14.90 -7.95 -12.66
C LEU A 33 14.17 -9.25 -13.04
N GLY A 34 14.90 -10.29 -13.46
CA GLY A 34 14.33 -11.51 -14.05
C GLY A 34 13.36 -12.24 -13.12
N ASP A 35 13.70 -12.33 -11.84
CA ASP A 35 12.90 -13.04 -10.84
C ASP A 35 11.88 -12.16 -10.11
N LEU A 36 11.80 -10.87 -10.45
CA LEU A 36 10.95 -9.91 -9.73
C LEU A 36 9.47 -10.32 -9.74
N ILE A 37 9.01 -10.95 -10.83
CA ILE A 37 7.63 -11.43 -10.94
C ILE A 37 7.31 -12.48 -9.87
N TRP A 38 8.23 -13.39 -9.56
CA TRP A 38 8.03 -14.42 -8.55
C TRP A 38 8.03 -13.83 -7.15
N TRP A 39 8.88 -12.83 -6.90
CA TRP A 39 8.83 -12.05 -5.67
C TRP A 39 7.53 -11.27 -5.50
N PHE A 40 7.00 -10.70 -6.57
CA PHE A 40 5.71 -10.02 -6.56
C PHE A 40 4.57 -11.00 -6.24
N VAL A 41 4.53 -12.15 -6.92
CA VAL A 41 3.54 -13.20 -6.67
C VAL A 41 3.64 -13.72 -5.23
N ALA A 42 4.85 -13.98 -4.73
CA ALA A 42 5.06 -14.39 -3.36
C ALA A 42 4.56 -13.33 -2.37
N ALA A 43 4.89 -12.06 -2.57
CA ALA A 43 4.41 -10.95 -1.74
C ALA A 43 2.87 -10.87 -1.76
N LEU A 44 2.24 -11.01 -2.93
CA LEU A 44 0.79 -11.00 -3.08
C LEU A 44 0.13 -12.16 -2.33
N VAL A 45 0.66 -13.38 -2.46
CA VAL A 45 0.16 -14.57 -1.76
C VAL A 45 0.30 -14.40 -0.26
N VAL A 46 1.47 -13.97 0.23
CA VAL A 46 1.72 -13.76 1.66
C VAL A 46 0.79 -12.68 2.20
N ALA A 47 0.64 -11.54 1.51
CA ALA A 47 -0.26 -10.47 1.92
C ALA A 47 -1.72 -10.96 1.98
N ALA A 48 -2.19 -11.65 0.94
CA ALA A 48 -3.55 -12.17 0.87
C ALA A 48 -3.84 -13.21 1.96
N VAL A 49 -2.92 -14.14 2.19
CA VAL A 49 -3.05 -15.17 3.24
C VAL A 49 -3.04 -14.54 4.63
N ALA A 50 -2.15 -13.57 4.88
CA ALA A 50 -2.08 -12.88 6.16
C ALA A 50 -3.35 -12.05 6.44
N GLU A 51 -3.83 -11.30 5.46
CA GLU A 51 -5.09 -10.54 5.51
C GLU A 51 -6.29 -11.47 5.74
N ALA A 52 -6.37 -12.57 5.00
CA ALA A 52 -7.46 -13.55 5.12
C ALA A 52 -7.43 -14.25 6.49
N ALA A 53 -6.25 -14.63 6.98
CA ALA A 53 -6.09 -15.25 8.29
C ALA A 53 -6.48 -14.28 9.41
N ALA A 54 -6.03 -13.03 9.35
CA ALA A 54 -6.38 -12.00 10.33
C ALA A 54 -7.91 -11.74 10.34
N THR A 55 -8.50 -11.58 9.17
CA THR A 55 -9.95 -11.35 9.01
C THR A 55 -10.75 -12.56 9.48
N GLY A 56 -10.36 -13.76 9.07
CA GLY A 56 -11.02 -15.02 9.44
C GLY A 56 -10.94 -15.33 10.92
N LEU A 57 -9.80 -15.08 11.57
CA LEU A 57 -9.62 -15.26 13.01
C LEU A 57 -10.55 -14.33 13.80
N ILE A 58 -10.64 -13.06 13.39
CA ILE A 58 -11.54 -12.08 14.01
C ILE A 58 -13.00 -12.48 13.79
N ALA A 59 -13.38 -12.85 12.57
CA ALA A 59 -14.74 -13.30 12.26
C ALA A 59 -15.13 -14.53 13.09
N ARG A 60 -14.20 -15.49 13.28
CA ARG A 60 -14.44 -16.70 14.07
C ARG A 60 -14.59 -16.39 15.57
N LEU A 61 -13.73 -15.55 16.13
CA LEU A 61 -13.73 -15.21 17.56
C LEU A 61 -14.93 -14.33 17.97
N PHE A 62 -15.44 -13.50 17.06
CA PHE A 62 -16.44 -12.47 17.40
C PHE A 62 -17.80 -12.63 16.72
N ARG A 63 -18.10 -13.84 16.21
CA ARG A 63 -19.37 -14.21 15.54
C ARG A 63 -20.65 -13.78 16.27
N ARG A 64 -20.62 -13.61 17.61
CA ARG A 64 -21.78 -13.23 18.44
C ARG A 64 -21.83 -11.76 18.92
N ARG A 65 -20.77 -10.95 18.72
CA ARG A 65 -20.71 -9.54 19.20
C ARG A 65 -20.86 -8.48 18.11
N ALA A 66 -21.12 -8.86 16.87
CA ALA A 66 -21.19 -7.95 15.72
C ALA A 66 -22.41 -7.00 15.67
N ARG A 67 -23.24 -6.96 16.72
CA ARG A 67 -24.53 -6.22 16.71
C ARG A 67 -24.56 -4.89 17.48
N VAL A 68 -23.42 -4.37 17.91
CA VAL A 68 -23.28 -2.97 18.35
C VAL A 68 -21.92 -2.47 17.86
N LEU A 69 -21.82 -2.27 16.55
CA LEU A 69 -20.65 -1.63 15.94
C LEU A 69 -20.83 -0.11 16.07
N ASP A 70 -20.77 0.42 17.31
CA ASP A 70 -21.00 1.83 17.66
C ASP A 70 -20.16 2.81 16.81
N GLU A 71 -20.70 3.17 15.65
CA GLU A 71 -21.45 4.39 15.36
C GLU A 71 -20.76 5.71 15.77
N GLY A 72 -20.15 6.37 14.78
CA GLY A 72 -19.72 7.77 14.85
C GLY A 72 -18.19 7.96 14.81
N PRO A 73 -17.48 8.04 15.95
CA PRO A 73 -16.11 8.55 16.00
C PRO A 73 -15.08 7.69 15.23
N THR A 74 -15.22 6.37 15.28
CA THR A 74 -14.27 5.46 14.61
C THR A 74 -14.51 5.40 13.09
N LEU A 75 -15.75 5.60 12.64
CA LEU A 75 -16.08 5.70 11.22
C LEU A 75 -15.57 7.03 10.65
N GLN A 76 -15.80 8.15 11.36
CA GLN A 76 -15.28 9.46 10.99
C GLN A 76 -13.74 9.47 10.89
N ALA A 77 -13.04 8.80 11.81
CA ALA A 77 -11.58 8.65 11.73
C ALA A 77 -11.13 7.96 10.43
N ALA A 78 -11.81 6.89 10.00
CA ALA A 78 -11.48 6.22 8.74
C ALA A 78 -11.89 7.01 7.51
N LEU A 79 -13.03 7.71 7.53
CA LEU A 79 -13.43 8.58 6.41
C LEU A 79 -12.44 9.72 6.22
N LYS A 80 -12.01 10.37 7.31
CA LYS A 80 -10.99 11.42 7.27
C LYS A 80 -9.65 10.88 6.78
N ALA A 81 -9.19 9.75 7.32
CA ALA A 81 -7.96 9.10 6.87
C ALA A 81 -8.05 8.67 5.39
N GLY A 82 -9.21 8.16 4.95
CA GLY A 82 -9.48 7.80 3.56
C GLY A 82 -9.46 9.00 2.62
N HIS A 83 -10.02 10.13 3.03
CA HIS A 83 -9.94 11.37 2.25
C HIS A 83 -8.49 11.88 2.12
N VAL A 84 -7.74 11.88 3.22
CA VAL A 84 -6.31 12.26 3.18
C VAL A 84 -5.51 11.31 2.29
N ALA A 85 -5.76 10.00 2.38
CA ALA A 85 -5.13 8.99 1.54
C ALA A 85 -5.46 9.20 0.05
N LEU A 86 -6.71 9.52 -0.28
CA LEU A 86 -7.11 9.84 -1.65
C LEU A 86 -6.40 11.10 -2.16
N MET A 87 -6.35 12.17 -1.36
CA MET A 87 -5.63 13.39 -1.72
C MET A 87 -4.13 13.14 -1.91
N LEU A 88 -3.54 12.29 -1.07
CA LEU A 88 -2.14 11.87 -1.20
C LEU A 88 -1.92 11.11 -2.51
N LEU A 89 -2.79 10.15 -2.87
CA LEU A 89 -2.68 9.43 -4.14
C LEU A 89 -2.79 10.37 -5.33
N VAL A 90 -3.76 11.29 -5.30
CA VAL A 90 -3.90 12.33 -6.34
C VAL A 90 -2.62 13.15 -6.44
N GLY A 91 -2.06 13.60 -5.33
CA GLY A 91 -0.79 14.33 -5.30
C GLY A 91 0.37 13.54 -5.91
N LEU A 92 0.52 12.27 -5.55
CA LEU A 92 1.56 11.39 -6.10
C LEU A 92 1.42 11.22 -7.63
N VAL A 93 0.20 10.99 -8.11
CA VAL A 93 -0.09 10.86 -9.54
C VAL A 93 0.22 12.17 -10.28
N LEU A 94 -0.20 13.32 -9.73
CA LEU A 94 0.07 14.63 -10.33
C LEU A 94 1.56 14.95 -10.38
N ILE A 95 2.31 14.62 -9.33
CA ILE A 95 3.78 14.77 -9.31
C ILE A 95 4.43 13.89 -10.37
N SER A 96 4.02 12.63 -10.50
CA SER A 96 4.55 11.76 -11.56
C SER A 96 4.20 12.25 -12.95
N ALA A 97 2.97 12.72 -13.18
CA ALA A 97 2.58 13.32 -14.45
C ALA A 97 3.41 14.56 -14.76
N LEU A 98 3.66 15.42 -13.77
CA LEU A 98 4.52 16.60 -13.91
C LEU A 98 5.96 16.19 -14.27
N ILE A 99 6.54 15.20 -13.60
CA ILE A 99 7.90 14.69 -13.92
C ILE A 99 7.96 14.19 -15.36
N LEU A 100 6.96 13.43 -15.82
CA LEU A 100 6.88 12.94 -17.20
C LEU A 100 6.76 14.11 -18.20
N ALA A 101 5.91 15.09 -17.90
CA ALA A 101 5.75 16.28 -18.74
C ALA A 101 7.04 17.10 -18.83
N LEU A 102 7.71 17.35 -17.70
CA LEU A 102 9.00 18.05 -17.67
C LEU A 102 10.08 17.27 -18.42
N SER A 103 10.11 15.94 -18.29
CA SER A 103 11.06 15.10 -19.02
C SER A 103 10.89 15.26 -20.53
N SER A 104 9.66 15.38 -21.02
CA SER A 104 9.39 15.67 -22.44
C SER A 104 9.87 17.05 -22.88
N VAL A 105 9.81 18.07 -22.01
CA VAL A 105 10.27 19.43 -22.33
C VAL A 105 11.80 19.51 -22.34
N PHE A 106 12.46 18.85 -21.38
CA PHE A 106 13.92 18.86 -21.25
C PHE A 106 14.63 17.79 -22.08
N GLY A 107 13.89 16.94 -22.79
CA GLY A 107 14.45 15.86 -23.61
C GLY A 107 15.03 14.69 -22.79
N TRP A 108 14.64 14.53 -21.52
CA TRP A 108 15.03 13.37 -20.72
C TRP A 108 14.23 12.14 -21.16
N THR A 109 14.93 11.09 -21.57
CA THR A 109 14.30 9.81 -21.90
C THR A 109 14.19 8.93 -20.66
N LEU A 110 12.97 8.47 -20.38
CA LEU A 110 12.67 7.52 -19.30
C LEU A 110 12.40 6.10 -19.84
N ASP A 111 12.69 5.84 -21.13
CA ASP A 111 12.37 4.62 -21.90
C ASP A 111 11.28 3.73 -21.27
N LEU A 112 10.05 4.23 -21.28
CA LEU A 112 8.89 3.51 -20.74
C LEU A 112 8.37 2.44 -21.71
N SER A 113 8.84 2.45 -22.95
CA SER A 113 8.52 1.45 -23.97
C SER A 113 9.26 0.14 -23.75
N GLY A 114 10.49 0.21 -23.24
CA GLY A 114 11.32 -0.96 -22.94
C GLY A 114 10.81 -1.74 -21.73
N ALA A 115 11.06 -3.06 -21.72
CA ALA A 115 10.63 -3.95 -20.64
C ALA A 115 11.08 -3.46 -19.25
N ARG A 116 12.32 -2.97 -19.14
CA ARG A 116 12.84 -2.39 -17.89
C ARG A 116 12.03 -1.17 -17.42
N GLY A 117 11.71 -0.25 -18.33
CA GLY A 117 10.90 0.92 -18.01
C GLY A 117 9.47 0.57 -17.60
N GLN A 118 8.87 -0.42 -18.26
CA GLN A 118 7.55 -0.94 -17.89
C GLN A 118 7.54 -1.52 -16.46
N VAL A 119 8.55 -2.30 -16.11
CA VAL A 119 8.71 -2.87 -14.76
C VAL A 119 8.88 -1.76 -13.71
N ILE A 120 9.70 -0.74 -14.00
CA ILE A 120 9.88 0.41 -13.12
C ILE A 120 8.57 1.17 -12.93
N ALA A 121 7.85 1.44 -14.02
CA ALA A 121 6.57 2.14 -13.98
C ALA A 121 5.52 1.37 -13.17
N ALA A 122 5.41 0.05 -13.37
CA ALA A 122 4.50 -0.80 -12.60
C ALA A 122 4.82 -0.76 -11.10
N ASN A 123 6.10 -0.83 -10.73
CA ASN A 123 6.54 -0.76 -9.34
C ASN A 123 6.36 0.63 -8.72
N LEU A 124 6.50 1.69 -9.51
CA LEU A 124 6.19 3.05 -9.08
C LEU A 124 4.71 3.20 -8.73
N LEU A 125 3.81 2.71 -9.60
CA LEU A 125 2.36 2.71 -9.35
C LEU A 125 1.99 1.88 -8.11
N LEU A 126 2.56 0.68 -7.99
CA LEU A 126 2.39 -0.16 -6.81
C LEU A 126 2.89 0.57 -5.55
N GLY A 127 4.04 1.23 -5.62
CA GLY A 127 4.62 1.99 -4.52
C GLY A 127 3.70 3.12 -4.05
N MET A 128 3.06 3.84 -4.98
CA MET A 128 2.06 4.85 -4.64
C MET A 128 0.89 4.26 -3.87
N VAL A 129 0.33 3.14 -4.36
CA VAL A 129 -0.79 2.46 -3.71
C VAL A 129 -0.41 1.99 -2.31
N VAL A 130 0.77 1.36 -2.15
CA VAL A 130 1.26 0.87 -0.86
C VAL A 130 1.48 2.03 0.11
N VAL A 131 2.15 3.11 -0.29
CA VAL A 131 2.39 4.28 0.55
C VAL A 131 1.07 4.89 1.02
N VAL A 132 0.12 5.04 0.10
CA VAL A 132 -1.21 5.58 0.40
C VAL A 132 -1.98 4.69 1.36
N GLU A 133 -1.92 3.37 1.18
CA GLU A 133 -2.60 2.40 2.03
C GLU A 133 -2.00 2.39 3.45
N LEU A 134 -0.67 2.39 3.56
CA LEU A 134 0.01 2.47 4.86
C LEU A 134 -0.29 3.79 5.56
N ALA A 135 -0.30 4.92 4.84
CA ALA A 135 -0.68 6.22 5.38
C ALA A 135 -2.13 6.22 5.85
N ARG A 136 -3.06 5.65 5.07
CA ARG A 136 -4.47 5.49 5.44
C ARG A 136 -4.62 4.70 6.73
N ALA A 137 -3.96 3.55 6.82
CA ALA A 137 -4.01 2.67 7.98
C ALA A 137 -3.42 3.36 9.23
N ALA A 138 -2.25 3.99 9.09
CA ALA A 138 -1.58 4.72 10.17
C ALA A 138 -2.42 5.91 10.66
N LEU A 139 -2.99 6.71 9.75
CA LEU A 139 -3.87 7.83 10.11
C LEU A 139 -5.17 7.35 10.75
N THR A 140 -5.75 6.26 10.27
CA THR A 140 -6.94 5.67 10.89
C THR A 140 -6.65 5.25 12.32
N LEU A 141 -5.48 4.65 12.58
CA LEU A 141 -5.02 4.30 13.93
C LEU A 141 -4.78 5.53 14.81
N ALA A 142 -4.14 6.57 14.26
CA ALA A 142 -3.79 7.79 14.98
C ALA A 142 -5.03 8.62 15.37
N LEU A 143 -6.05 8.66 14.49
CA LEU A 143 -7.28 9.42 14.69
C LEU A 143 -8.34 8.65 15.50
N MET A 144 -8.12 7.35 15.78
CA MET A 144 -9.05 6.56 16.56
C MET A 144 -9.03 7.01 18.04
N PRO A 145 -10.21 7.27 18.68
CA PRO A 145 -10.26 7.70 20.07
C PRO A 145 -9.57 6.71 21.02
N ARG A 146 -8.80 7.21 21.99
CA ARG A 146 -8.01 6.39 22.95
C ARG A 146 -8.82 5.86 24.16
N ARG A 147 -10.13 5.70 24.04
CA ARG A 147 -10.97 5.27 25.17
C ARG A 147 -10.88 3.77 25.43
#